data_AF-A0A6C0LQ58-F1
#
_entry.id   AF-A0A6C0LQ58-F1
#
_cell.length_a   1.000
_cell.length_b   1.000
_cell.length_c   1.000
_cell.angle_alpha   90.00
_cell.angle_beta   90.00
_cell.angle_gamma   90.00
#
_symmetry.space_group_name_H-M   'P 1'
#
loop_
_entity.id
_entity.type
_entity.pdbx_description
1 polymer ?
#
loop_
_entity_poly.entity_id
_entity_poly.type
_entity_poly.pdbx_seq_one_letter_code
_entity_poly.pdbx_strand_id
1 'polypeptide(L)'
;MSKPSLSSLHLQITELQQQRTDDHALIVALRARLDALAAPAPAPAPEKKQRAKNPDAPKRAPGPYILFCQAERAKTPELKLLVTELAERWRALTPEQKQAYKSAPAPAAAPAAKPTFQEVRDVAATMSSTVAAKFLRFCVQNPTLDAKTAEARWKSLSPEEKAEFNDPGDDTDEDDDASDDEE
;
A
#
# COMPACT_ATOMS: atom_id res chain seq x y z
N MET A 1 11.90 66.74 35.75
CA MET A 1 12.00 65.48 34.99
C MET A 1 12.36 65.83 33.56
N SER A 2 13.55 65.43 33.10
CA SER A 2 14.06 65.76 31.75
C SER A 2 13.32 64.91 30.71
N LYS A 3 12.84 65.52 29.63
CA LYS A 3 12.14 64.80 28.56
C LYS A 3 13.17 63.97 27.76
N PRO A 4 12.85 62.72 27.38
CA PRO A 4 13.77 61.91 26.58
C PRO A 4 13.99 62.56 25.21
N SER A 5 15.22 62.49 24.72
CA SER A 5 15.58 62.95 23.38
C SER A 5 14.89 62.10 22.31
N LEU A 6 14.59 62.68 21.15
CA LEU A 6 14.02 61.99 19.99
C LEU A 6 14.84 60.76 19.60
N SER A 7 16.17 60.83 19.68
CA SER A 7 17.05 59.70 19.39
C SER A 7 16.87 58.55 20.39
N SER A 8 16.62 58.88 21.66
CA SER A 8 16.37 57.90 22.72
C SER A 8 15.05 57.14 22.47
N LEU A 9 14.02 57.83 21.98
CA LEU A 9 12.73 57.20 21.65
C LEU A 9 12.84 56.29 20.43
N HIS A 10 13.59 56.69 19.39
CA HIS A 10 13.81 55.83 18.23
C HIS A 10 14.54 54.54 18.60
N LEU A 11 15.57 54.61 19.44
CA LEU A 11 16.25 53.41 19.95
C LEU A 11 15.29 52.50 20.72
N GLN A 12 14.44 53.06 21.57
CA GLN A 12 13.45 52.29 22.31
C GLN A 12 12.42 51.62 21.40
N ILE A 13 12.00 52.29 20.32
CA ILE A 13 11.07 51.72 19.33
C ILE A 13 11.74 50.54 18.61
N THR A 14 12.98 50.69 18.16
CA THR A 14 13.70 49.60 17.47
C THR A 14 13.93 48.41 18.40
N GLU A 15 14.28 48.66 19.66
CA GLU A 15 14.44 47.61 20.67
C GLU A 15 13.14 46.83 20.89
N LEU A 16 12.01 47.54 21.04
CA LEU A 16 10.70 46.91 21.21
C LEU A 16 10.27 46.10 19.97
N GLN A 17 10.64 46.56 18.78
CA GLN A 17 10.39 45.81 17.54
C GLN A 17 11.22 44.52 17.50
N GLN A 18 12.48 44.58 17.90
CA GLN A 18 13.35 43.40 18.00
C GLN A 18 12.83 42.40 19.03
N GLN A 19 12.45 42.88 20.22
CA GLN A 19 11.88 42.03 21.26
C GLN A 19 10.60 41.33 20.78
N ARG A 20 9.73 42.04 20.06
CA ARG A 20 8.51 41.45 19.48
C ARG A 20 8.82 40.34 18.47
N THR A 21 9.87 40.49 17.67
CA THR A 21 10.27 39.45 16.71
C THR A 21 10.83 38.21 17.40
N ASP A 22 11.61 38.41 18.47
CA ASP A 22 12.22 37.33 19.24
C ASP A 22 11.15 36.53 19.99
N ASP A 23 10.20 37.22 20.63
CA ASP A 23 9.05 36.59 21.29
C ASP A 23 8.19 35.81 20.29
N HIS A 24 7.95 36.36 19.09
CA HIS A 24 7.20 35.67 18.05
C HIS A 24 7.93 34.40 17.56
N ALA A 25 9.25 34.47 17.39
CA ALA A 25 10.06 33.30 17.01
C ALA A 25 9.97 32.20 18.09
N LEU A 26 10.00 32.57 19.37
CA LEU A 26 9.85 31.65 20.48
C LEU A 26 8.45 31.00 20.50
N ILE A 27 7.39 31.77 20.25
CA ILE A 27 6.02 31.25 20.14
C ILE A 27 5.92 30.21 19.01
N VAL A 28 6.50 30.50 17.83
CA VAL A 28 6.51 29.56 16.70
C VAL A 28 7.27 28.28 17.04
N ALA A 29 8.43 28.39 17.69
CA ALA A 29 9.22 27.23 18.11
C ALA A 29 8.49 26.36 19.14
N LEU A 30 7.80 26.97 20.11
CA LEU A 30 7.00 26.25 21.10
C LEU A 30 5.81 25.52 20.47
N ARG A 31 5.13 26.16 19.50
CA ARG A 31 4.06 25.51 18.73
C ARG A 31 4.57 24.30 17.96
N ALA A 32 5.68 24.44 17.23
CA ALA A 32 6.28 23.31 16.51
C ALA A 32 6.66 22.15 17.44
N ARG A 33 7.13 22.46 18.65
CA ARG A 33 7.44 21.44 19.66
C ARG A 33 6.18 20.77 20.21
N LEU A 34 5.09 21.52 20.37
CA LEU A 34 3.79 20.96 20.77
C LEU A 34 3.22 20.06 19.67
N ASP A 35 3.31 20.47 18.41
CA ASP A 35 2.90 19.67 17.26
C ASP A 35 3.73 18.38 17.14
N ALA A 36 5.04 18.44 17.42
CA ALA A 36 5.90 17.25 17.45
C ALA A 36 5.54 16.26 18.57
N LEU A 37 5.01 16.75 19.71
CA LEU A 37 4.50 15.91 20.79
C LEU A 37 3.09 15.37 20.51
N ALA A 38 2.29 16.10 19.74
CA ALA A 38 0.95 15.71 19.31
C ALA A 38 0.96 14.82 18.06
N ALA A 39 2.08 14.77 17.32
CA ALA A 39 2.23 13.87 16.19
C ALA A 39 2.12 12.42 16.67
N PRO A 40 1.18 11.62 16.12
CA PRO A 40 1.15 10.19 16.41
C PRO A 40 2.48 9.61 15.98
N ALA A 41 3.16 8.90 16.89
CA ALA A 41 4.37 8.14 16.58
C ALA A 41 4.18 7.40 15.23
N PRO A 42 5.19 7.32 14.35
CA PRO A 42 5.04 6.65 13.07
C PRO A 42 4.54 5.23 13.37
N ALA A 43 3.27 5.00 13.05
CA ALA A 43 2.64 3.72 13.29
C ALA A 43 3.52 2.64 12.68
N PRO A 44 3.80 1.53 13.39
CA PRO A 44 4.58 0.44 12.81
C PRO A 44 3.94 0.08 11.49
N ALA A 45 4.70 0.20 10.40
CA ALA A 45 4.23 -0.09 9.05
C ALA A 45 3.51 -1.45 9.09
N PRO A 46 2.31 -1.57 8.47
CA PRO A 46 1.53 -2.79 8.58
C PRO A 46 2.39 -3.96 8.12
N GLU A 47 2.68 -4.89 9.03
CA GLU A 47 3.36 -6.13 8.70
C GLU A 47 2.57 -6.77 7.54
N LYS A 48 3.23 -6.91 6.40
CA LYS A 48 2.64 -7.57 5.23
C LYS A 48 2.33 -9.00 5.64
N LYS A 49 1.09 -9.26 6.06
CA LYS A 49 0.57 -10.61 6.27
C LYS A 49 0.89 -11.39 5.02
N GLN A 50 1.84 -12.32 5.11
CA GLN A 50 2.16 -13.19 4.00
C GLN A 50 0.90 -14.01 3.75
N ARG A 51 0.16 -13.67 2.69
CA ARG A 51 -1.00 -14.47 2.26
C ARG A 51 -0.54 -15.92 2.20
N ALA A 52 -1.26 -16.82 2.89
CA ALA A 52 -1.04 -18.26 2.83
C ALA A 52 -0.93 -18.63 1.35
N LYS A 53 0.27 -19.05 0.93
CA LYS A 53 0.48 -19.53 -0.44
C LYS A 53 -0.19 -20.89 -0.52
N ASN A 54 -1.05 -21.08 -1.51
CA ASN A 54 -1.62 -22.39 -1.82
C ASN A 54 -0.47 -23.41 -1.94
N PRO A 55 -0.49 -24.53 -1.18
CA PRO A 55 0.58 -25.52 -1.17
C PRO A 55 0.78 -26.19 -2.54
N ASP A 56 -0.26 -26.26 -3.37
CA ASP A 56 -0.22 -26.81 -4.74
C ASP A 56 0.19 -25.79 -5.83
N ALA A 57 0.43 -24.52 -5.48
CA ALA A 57 0.88 -23.55 -6.47
C ALA A 57 2.39 -23.74 -6.77
N PRO A 58 2.80 -23.74 -8.05
CA PRO A 58 4.21 -23.85 -8.40
C PRO A 58 4.98 -22.69 -7.77
N LYS A 59 5.97 -23.01 -6.94
CA LYS A 59 6.82 -22.01 -6.29
C LYS A 59 7.56 -21.22 -7.35
N ARG A 60 7.60 -19.89 -7.20
CA ARG A 60 8.30 -19.01 -8.16
C ARG A 60 9.75 -19.47 -8.34
N ALA A 61 10.22 -19.45 -9.58
CA ALA A 61 11.61 -19.75 -9.89
C ALA A 61 12.55 -18.85 -9.06
N PRO A 62 13.59 -19.42 -8.43
CA PRO A 62 14.54 -18.64 -7.64
C PRO A 62 15.30 -17.64 -8.51
N GLY A 63 15.47 -16.42 -8.00
CA GLY A 63 16.25 -15.38 -8.69
C GLY A 63 17.77 -15.67 -8.68
N PRO A 64 18.56 -14.90 -9.44
CA PRO A 64 19.99 -15.14 -9.63
C PRO A 64 20.80 -15.17 -8.33
N TYR A 65 20.49 -14.26 -7.41
CA TYR A 65 21.14 -14.23 -6.10
C TYR A 65 20.83 -15.47 -5.24
N ILE A 66 19.61 -16.03 -5.36
CA ILE A 66 19.22 -17.22 -4.61
C ILE A 66 19.94 -18.45 -5.16
N LEU A 67 20.10 -18.55 -6.48
CA LEU A 67 20.90 -19.60 -7.13
C LEU A 67 22.37 -19.52 -6.70
N PHE A 68 22.95 -18.32 -6.66
CA PHE A 68 24.29 -18.10 -6.11
C PHE A 68 24.38 -18.55 -4.65
N CYS A 69 23.41 -18.18 -3.81
CA CYS A 69 23.37 -18.61 -2.41
C CYS A 69 23.31 -20.13 -2.26
N GLN A 70 22.53 -20.81 -3.09
CA GLN A 70 22.45 -22.27 -3.10
C GLN A 70 23.79 -22.90 -3.49
N ALA A 71 24.45 -22.38 -4.53
CA ALA A 71 25.75 -22.87 -4.98
C ALA A 71 26.83 -22.69 -3.91
N GLU A 72 26.89 -21.53 -3.25
CA GLU A 72 27.88 -21.26 -2.18
C GLU A 72 27.64 -22.09 -0.92
N ARG A 73 26.36 -22.27 -0.53
CA ARG A 73 26.00 -23.14 0.60
C ARG A 73 26.28 -24.62 0.31
N ALA A 74 26.10 -25.06 -0.94
CA ALA A 74 26.46 -26.42 -1.35
C ALA A 74 27.97 -26.69 -1.30
N LYS A 75 28.80 -25.66 -1.56
CA LYS A 75 30.28 -25.76 -1.43
C LYS A 75 30.76 -25.80 0.02
N THR A 76 29.97 -25.27 0.96
CA THR A 76 30.38 -25.09 2.36
C THR A 76 29.31 -25.62 3.32
N PRO A 77 29.01 -26.94 3.31
CA PRO A 77 27.90 -27.50 4.07
C PRO A 77 28.10 -27.48 5.60
N GLU A 78 29.34 -27.41 6.08
CA GLU A 78 29.64 -27.39 7.52
C GLU A 78 29.53 -26.00 8.17
N LEU A 79 29.75 -24.93 7.40
CA LEU A 79 29.69 -23.56 7.91
C LEU A 79 28.35 -22.95 7.52
N LYS A 80 27.57 -22.52 8.52
CA LYS A 80 26.38 -21.70 8.31
C LYS A 80 26.81 -20.32 7.83
N LEU A 81 27.11 -20.19 6.54
CA LEU A 81 27.43 -18.92 5.92
C LEU A 81 26.29 -17.93 6.17
N LEU A 82 26.60 -16.82 6.83
CA LEU A 82 25.65 -15.78 7.13
C LEU A 82 25.18 -15.14 5.83
N VAL A 83 23.90 -14.78 5.75
CA VAL A 83 23.33 -14.13 4.55
C VAL A 83 24.09 -12.84 4.21
N THR A 84 24.66 -12.17 5.21
CA THR A 84 25.52 -10.99 5.06
C THR A 84 26.78 -11.28 4.26
N GLU A 85 27.49 -12.36 4.58
CA GLU A 85 28.73 -12.76 3.88
C GLU A 85 28.45 -13.14 2.42
N LEU A 86 27.34 -13.85 2.16
CA LEU A 86 26.94 -14.15 0.78
C LEU A 86 26.55 -12.89 0.01
N ALA A 87 25.93 -11.90 0.66
CA ALA A 87 25.58 -10.63 0.03
C ALA A 87 26.82 -9.83 -0.34
N GLU A 88 27.84 -9.80 0.52
CA GLU A 88 29.13 -9.16 0.24
C GLU A 88 29.85 -9.84 -0.92
N ARG A 89 29.93 -11.17 -0.91
CA ARG A 89 30.49 -11.95 -2.02
C ARG A 89 29.73 -11.66 -3.31
N TRP A 90 28.39 -11.66 -3.29
CA TRP A 90 27.55 -11.32 -4.45
C TRP A 90 27.85 -9.92 -4.99
N ARG A 91 28.03 -8.93 -4.11
CA ARG A 91 28.39 -7.56 -4.52
C ARG A 91 29.74 -7.51 -5.20
N ALA A 92 30.71 -8.30 -4.73
CA ALA A 92 32.06 -8.38 -5.29
C ALA A 92 32.15 -9.07 -6.67
N LEU A 93 31.16 -9.87 -7.09
CA LEU A 93 31.15 -10.47 -8.44
C LEU A 93 30.96 -9.42 -9.54
N THR A 94 31.62 -9.65 -10.67
CA THR A 94 31.44 -8.85 -11.90
C THR A 94 30.04 -9.08 -12.50
N PRO A 95 29.50 -8.13 -13.29
CA PRO A 95 28.20 -8.31 -13.95
C PRO A 95 28.15 -9.55 -14.85
N GLU A 96 29.28 -9.92 -15.46
CA GLU A 96 29.43 -11.13 -16.29
C GLU A 96 29.26 -12.41 -15.48
N GLN A 97 29.87 -12.49 -14.30
CA GLN A 97 29.71 -13.63 -13.40
C GLN A 97 28.29 -13.72 -12.85
N LYS A 98 27.64 -12.57 -12.59
CA LYS A 98 26.23 -12.52 -12.17
C LYS A 98 25.30 -13.02 -13.27
N GLN A 99 25.67 -12.82 -14.54
CA GLN A 99 24.89 -13.27 -15.69
C GLN A 99 24.85 -14.79 -15.83
N ALA A 100 25.90 -15.50 -15.38
CA ALA A 100 25.89 -16.96 -15.29
C ALA A 100 24.81 -17.51 -14.34
N TYR A 101 24.40 -16.71 -13.35
CA TYR A 101 23.32 -17.06 -12.42
C TYR A 101 21.95 -16.55 -12.87
N LYS A 102 21.86 -15.85 -14.00
CA LYS A 102 20.57 -15.45 -14.58
C LYS A 102 19.88 -16.71 -15.08
N SER A 103 19.01 -17.28 -14.24
CA SER A 103 18.17 -18.43 -14.61
C SER A 103 17.59 -18.17 -15.99
N ALA A 104 17.82 -19.10 -16.92
CA ALA A 104 17.02 -19.17 -18.13
C ALA A 104 15.54 -19.08 -17.71
N PRO A 105 14.70 -18.32 -18.42
CA PRO A 105 13.28 -18.34 -18.16
C PRO A 105 12.82 -19.79 -18.33
N ALA A 106 12.44 -20.43 -17.23
CA ALA A 106 11.97 -21.81 -17.26
C ALA A 106 10.81 -21.89 -18.27
N PRO A 107 10.90 -22.77 -19.29
CA PRO A 107 9.79 -22.94 -20.22
C PRO A 107 8.64 -23.61 -19.47
N ALA A 108 7.49 -22.92 -19.47
CA ALA A 108 6.15 -23.49 -19.26
C ALA A 108 5.92 -24.37 -18.01
N ALA A 109 5.56 -23.71 -16.91
CA ALA A 109 4.32 -24.15 -16.26
C ALA A 109 3.17 -23.48 -17.04
N ALA A 110 2.38 -24.30 -17.73
CA ALA A 110 1.24 -23.89 -18.54
C ALA A 110 0.31 -22.92 -17.77
N PRO A 111 -0.30 -21.94 -18.46
CA PRO A 111 -1.10 -20.91 -17.85
C PRO A 111 -2.45 -21.49 -17.41
N ALA A 112 -2.52 -22.01 -16.17
CA ALA A 112 -3.78 -22.00 -15.46
C ALA A 112 -4.09 -20.53 -15.13
N ALA A 113 -4.76 -19.88 -16.09
CA ALA A 113 -5.10 -18.46 -16.10
C ALA A 113 -6.04 -18.14 -14.93
N LYS A 114 -5.45 -17.93 -13.75
CA LYS A 114 -6.08 -17.09 -12.74
C LYS A 114 -6.15 -15.70 -13.35
N PRO A 115 -7.32 -15.05 -13.41
CA PRO A 115 -7.40 -13.71 -13.93
C PRO A 115 -6.48 -12.82 -13.11
N THR A 116 -5.65 -12.05 -13.79
CA THR A 116 -4.75 -11.12 -13.13
C THR A 116 -5.63 -10.14 -12.36
N PHE A 117 -5.26 -9.81 -11.13
CA PHE A 117 -6.02 -8.85 -10.31
C PHE A 117 -6.30 -7.53 -11.06
N GLN A 118 -5.38 -7.15 -11.95
CA GLN A 118 -5.54 -6.01 -12.84
C GLN A 118 -6.73 -6.19 -13.81
N GLU A 119 -6.86 -7.34 -14.46
CA GLU A 119 -7.95 -7.61 -15.41
C GLU A 119 -9.32 -7.60 -14.72
N VAL A 120 -9.42 -8.18 -13.52
CA VAL A 120 -10.65 -8.14 -12.72
C VAL A 120 -10.99 -6.71 -12.30
N ARG A 121 -9.96 -5.92 -11.94
CA ARG A 121 -10.12 -4.51 -11.57
C ARG A 121 -10.54 -3.65 -12.75
N ASP A 122 -9.99 -3.89 -13.94
CA ASP A 122 -10.33 -3.14 -15.16
C ASP A 122 -11.79 -3.41 -15.57
N VAL A 123 -12.26 -4.65 -15.47
CA VAL A 123 -13.69 -4.99 -15.65
C VAL A 123 -14.55 -4.33 -14.57
N ALA A 124 -14.15 -4.42 -13.30
CA ALA A 124 -14.88 -3.78 -12.20
C ALA A 124 -14.95 -2.25 -12.35
N ALA A 125 -13.93 -1.61 -12.95
CA ALA A 125 -13.91 -0.18 -13.20
C ALA A 125 -14.92 0.28 -14.27
N THR A 126 -15.43 -0.64 -15.10
CA THR A 126 -16.53 -0.35 -16.05
C THR A 126 -17.91 -0.40 -15.40
N MET A 127 -17.99 -0.88 -14.15
CA MET A 127 -19.24 -1.01 -13.39
C MET A 127 -19.40 0.18 -12.44
N SER A 128 -20.65 0.50 -12.07
CA SER A 128 -20.93 1.41 -10.96
C SER A 128 -20.21 0.91 -9.69
N SER A 129 -19.73 1.81 -8.84
CA SER A 129 -18.91 1.45 -7.66
C SER A 129 -19.57 0.41 -6.76
N THR A 130 -20.90 0.44 -6.62
CA THR A 130 -21.70 -0.54 -5.87
C THR A 130 -21.71 -1.91 -6.56
N VAL A 131 -21.86 -1.95 -7.89
CA VAL A 131 -21.83 -3.20 -8.67
C VAL A 131 -20.41 -3.78 -8.75
N ALA A 132 -19.39 -2.92 -8.80
CA ALA A 132 -17.99 -3.30 -8.82
C ALA A 132 -17.58 -4.01 -7.52
N ALA A 133 -18.03 -3.52 -6.36
CA ALA A 133 -17.78 -4.14 -5.07
C ALA A 133 -18.39 -5.55 -5.00
N LYS A 134 -19.65 -5.69 -5.43
CA LYS A 134 -20.35 -6.99 -5.48
C LYS A 134 -19.67 -7.96 -6.46
N PHE A 135 -19.24 -7.48 -7.64
CA PHE A 135 -18.52 -8.28 -8.62
C PHE A 135 -17.15 -8.77 -8.11
N LEU A 136 -16.40 -7.93 -7.39
CA LEU A 136 -15.15 -8.33 -6.76
C LEU A 136 -15.38 -9.43 -5.71
N ARG A 137 -16.45 -9.32 -4.91
CA ARG A 137 -16.85 -10.36 -3.96
C ARG A 137 -17.24 -11.67 -4.65
N PHE A 138 -18.00 -11.59 -5.73
CA PHE A 138 -18.35 -12.72 -6.58
C PHE A 138 -17.11 -13.43 -7.15
N CYS A 139 -16.10 -12.67 -7.59
CA CYS A 139 -14.84 -13.24 -8.10
C CYS A 139 -14.00 -13.91 -6.99
N VAL A 140 -14.08 -13.41 -5.75
CA VAL A 140 -13.45 -14.05 -4.58
C VAL A 140 -14.15 -15.36 -4.22
N GLN A 141 -15.48 -15.40 -4.29
CA GLN A 141 -16.29 -16.61 -4.05
C GLN A 141 -16.13 -17.66 -5.18
N ASN A 142 -15.78 -17.22 -6.40
CA ASN A 142 -15.61 -18.07 -7.58
C ASN A 142 -14.20 -17.98 -8.18
N PRO A 143 -13.16 -18.46 -7.46
CA PRO A 143 -11.75 -18.26 -7.84
C PRO A 143 -11.29 -19.07 -9.07
N THR A 144 -12.15 -19.96 -9.59
CA THR A 144 -11.87 -20.80 -10.76
C THR A 144 -12.31 -20.16 -12.08
N LEU A 145 -13.07 -19.06 -12.03
CA LEU A 145 -13.54 -18.36 -13.23
C LEU A 145 -12.49 -17.35 -13.70
N ASP A 146 -12.24 -17.29 -15.01
CA ASP A 146 -11.50 -16.18 -15.62
C ASP A 146 -12.34 -14.90 -15.62
N ALA A 147 -11.71 -13.74 -15.83
CA ALA A 147 -12.37 -12.44 -15.73
C ALA A 147 -13.54 -12.29 -16.73
N LYS A 148 -13.42 -12.84 -17.94
CA LYS A 148 -14.47 -12.74 -18.97
C LYS A 148 -15.64 -13.66 -18.67
N THR A 149 -15.36 -14.88 -18.22
CA THR A 149 -16.40 -15.83 -17.80
C THR A 149 -17.08 -15.37 -16.51
N ALA A 150 -16.33 -14.78 -15.58
CA ALA A 150 -16.88 -14.18 -14.37
C ALA A 150 -17.80 -13.00 -14.72
N GLU A 151 -17.40 -12.13 -15.65
CA GLU A 151 -18.23 -11.02 -16.12
C GLU A 151 -19.50 -11.50 -16.83
N ALA A 152 -19.38 -12.51 -17.71
CA ALA A 152 -20.53 -13.10 -18.39
C ALA A 152 -21.52 -13.71 -17.40
N ARG A 153 -21.02 -14.47 -16.42
CA ARG A 153 -21.84 -15.07 -15.37
C ARG A 153 -22.46 -14.01 -14.47
N TRP A 154 -21.70 -12.98 -14.09
CA TRP A 154 -22.19 -11.83 -13.34
C TRP A 154 -23.31 -11.10 -14.07
N LYS A 155 -23.16 -10.89 -15.38
CA LYS A 155 -24.20 -10.27 -16.22
C LYS A 155 -25.47 -11.12 -16.29
N SER A 156 -25.34 -12.45 -16.32
CA SER A 156 -26.48 -13.37 -16.33
C SER A 156 -27.19 -13.56 -14.98
N LEU A 157 -26.59 -13.14 -13.86
CA LEU A 157 -27.25 -13.22 -12.55
C LEU A 157 -28.45 -12.26 -12.47
N SER A 158 -29.53 -12.74 -11.87
CA SER A 158 -30.73 -11.95 -11.55
C SER A 158 -30.39 -10.83 -10.54
N PRO A 159 -31.13 -9.71 -10.52
CA PRO A 159 -30.94 -8.66 -9.51
C PRO A 159 -30.97 -9.19 -8.06
N GLU A 160 -31.82 -10.18 -7.78
CA GLU A 160 -31.93 -10.83 -6.47
C GLU A 160 -30.67 -11.61 -6.09
N GLU A 161 -30.07 -12.34 -7.04
CA GLU A 161 -28.83 -13.10 -6.80
C GLU A 161 -27.62 -12.17 -6.63
N LYS A 162 -27.65 -10.99 -7.25
CA LYS A 162 -26.62 -9.96 -7.05
C LYS A 162 -26.74 -9.29 -5.68
N ALA A 163 -27.94 -9.23 -5.10
CA ALA A 163 -28.19 -8.66 -3.78
C ALA A 163 -27.57 -9.50 -2.65
N GLU A 164 -27.41 -10.82 -2.85
CA GLU A 164 -26.68 -11.70 -1.92
C GLU A 164 -25.22 -11.26 -1.70
N PHE A 165 -24.65 -10.51 -2.65
CA PHE A 165 -23.29 -9.98 -2.55
C PHE A 165 -23.21 -8.57 -1.94
N ASN A 166 -24.34 -8.00 -1.46
CA ASN A 166 -24.38 -6.71 -0.76
C ASN A 166 -23.48 -6.71 0.49
N ASP A 167 -22.96 -5.53 0.83
CA ASP A 167 -22.23 -5.34 2.07
C ASP A 167 -23.21 -5.49 3.26
N PRO A 168 -22.84 -6.17 4.36
CA PRO A 168 -23.72 -6.36 5.52
C PRO A 168 -24.06 -5.06 6.29
N GLY A 169 -23.80 -3.88 5.73
CA GLY A 169 -24.19 -2.58 6.26
C GLY A 169 -24.77 -1.61 5.21
N ASP A 170 -25.13 -2.10 4.02
CA ASP A 170 -25.80 -1.34 2.95
C ASP A 170 -27.25 -1.84 2.82
N ASP A 171 -27.96 -1.90 3.95
CA ASP A 171 -29.43 -1.88 3.98
C ASP A 171 -29.82 -0.45 3.60
N THR A 172 -30.01 -0.23 2.31
CA THR A 172 -30.72 0.95 1.83
C THR A 172 -32.18 0.73 2.23
N ASP A 173 -32.57 1.29 3.37
CA ASP A 173 -33.97 1.53 3.73
C ASP A 173 -34.58 2.45 2.65
N GLU A 174 -35.00 1.87 1.52
CA GLU A 174 -35.86 2.47 0.51
C GLU A 174 -37.30 2.01 0.75
N ASP A 175 -37.80 2.30 1.95
CA ASP A 175 -39.23 2.24 2.29
C ASP A 175 -39.58 3.49 3.11
N ASP A 176 -39.79 4.62 2.42
CA ASP A 176 -40.68 5.69 2.90
C ASP A 176 -41.29 6.40 1.68
N ASP A 177 -42.05 5.62 0.92
CA ASP A 177 -43.18 6.12 0.14
C ASP A 177 -44.34 6.38 1.12
N ALA A 178 -44.41 7.59 1.64
CA ALA A 178 -45.63 8.15 2.20
C ALA A 178 -45.81 9.54 1.61
N SER A 179 -46.47 9.56 0.46
CA SER A 179 -47.13 10.74 -0.08
C SER A 179 -48.03 11.35 1.00
N ASP A 180 -47.61 12.50 1.55
CA ASP A 180 -48.44 13.38 2.37
C ASP A 180 -49.30 14.22 1.42
N ASP A 181 -50.41 13.62 1.00
CA ASP A 181 -51.57 14.29 0.40
C ASP A 181 -52.52 14.61 1.57
N GLU A 182 -52.44 15.83 2.11
CA GLU A 182 -53.46 16.40 2.99
C GLU A 182 -53.88 17.77 2.43
N GLU A 183 -55.10 17.75 1.91
CA GLU A 183 -56.15 18.76 1.62
C GLU A 183 -55.92 20.25 1.97
#